data_AF-A0A382FY25-F1
#
_entry.id   AF-A0A382FY25-F1
#
_cell.length_a   1.000
_cell.length_b   1.000
_cell.length_c   1.000
_cell.angle_alpha   90.00
_cell.angle_beta   90.00
_cell.angle_gamma   90.00
#
_symmetry.space_group_name_H-M   'P 1'
#
loop_
_entity.id
_entity.type
_entity.pdbx_description
1 polymer ?
#
loop_
_entity_poly.entity_id
_entity_poly.type
_entity_poly.pdbx_seq_one_letter_code
_entity_poly.pdbx_strand_id
1 'polypeptide(L)'
;MRLYKLYLPAEKDQDIICQRWIHLFGEIDVQYQDVRIYVAGADFRLIDAKHPLPYAVMIDHGETKGKKKSFENMYKHILIDSGIAEDDYIPKDYDLKRP
;
A
#
# COMPACT_ATOMS: atom_id res chain seq x y z
N MET A 1 -6.04 -16.12 4.38
CA MET A 1 -5.62 -14.77 4.80
C MET A 1 -4.57 -14.26 3.84
N ARG A 2 -4.76 -13.06 3.29
CA ARG A 2 -3.72 -12.31 2.60
C ARG A 2 -3.01 -11.43 3.61
N LEU A 3 -1.74 -11.14 3.35
CA LEU A 3 -0.95 -10.20 4.13
C LEU A 3 -0.58 -9.00 3.26
N TYR A 4 -1.03 -7.83 3.69
CA TYR A 4 -0.75 -6.54 3.08
C TYR A 4 0.36 -5.85 3.85
N LYS A 5 1.41 -5.44 3.15
CA LYS A 5 2.54 -4.69 3.73
C LYS A 5 2.68 -3.35 3.02
N LEU A 6 2.62 -2.26 3.77
CA LEU A 6 2.91 -0.91 3.28
C LEU A 6 4.26 -0.46 3.83
N TYR A 7 5.11 0.04 2.95
CA TYR A 7 6.41 0.62 3.30
C TYR A 7 6.39 2.10 2.98
N LEU A 8 6.65 2.92 3.99
CA LEU A 8 6.61 4.38 3.94
C LEU A 8 8.01 4.97 4.14
N PRO A 9 8.28 6.17 3.58
CA PRO A 9 9.45 6.94 3.96
C PRO A 9 9.34 7.39 5.43
N ALA A 10 10.42 7.97 5.96
CA ALA A 10 10.42 8.53 7.31
C ALA A 10 9.28 9.55 7.46
N GLU A 11 8.67 9.65 8.64
CA GLU A 11 7.45 10.46 8.85
C GLU A 11 7.60 11.91 8.37
N LYS A 12 8.77 12.53 8.60
CA LYS A 12 9.09 13.89 8.15
C LYS A 12 9.10 14.07 6.61
N ASP A 13 9.28 12.98 5.88
CA ASP A 13 9.39 12.95 4.41
C ASP A 13 8.10 12.40 3.77
N GLN A 14 7.06 12.11 4.56
CA GLN A 14 5.78 11.64 4.05
C GLN A 14 4.95 12.79 3.46
N ASP A 15 4.49 12.57 2.23
CA ASP A 15 3.71 13.53 1.46
C ASP A 15 2.25 13.06 1.27
N ILE A 16 1.53 13.74 0.39
CA ILE A 16 0.14 13.39 0.07
C ILE A 16 -0.01 11.98 -0.51
N ILE A 17 1.00 11.48 -1.24
CA ILE A 17 0.97 10.12 -1.80
C ILE A 17 1.05 9.10 -0.66
N CYS A 18 1.89 9.35 0.33
CA CYS A 18 1.95 8.52 1.54
C CYS A 18 0.59 8.47 2.25
N GLN A 19 -0.08 9.62 2.40
CA GLN A 19 -1.42 9.68 3.01
C GLN A 19 -2.47 8.91 2.21
N ARG A 20 -2.43 8.93 0.87
CA ARG A 20 -3.32 8.10 0.02
C ARG A 20 -3.13 6.61 0.28
N TRP A 21 -1.88 6.16 0.38
CA TRP A 21 -1.56 4.77 0.70
C TRP A 21 -2.03 4.36 2.10
N ILE A 22 -1.80 5.22 3.11
CA ILE A 22 -2.26 4.99 4.49
C ILE A 22 -3.78 4.86 4.53
N HIS A 23 -4.48 5.80 3.89
CA HIS A 23 -5.94 5.77 3.82
C HIS A 23 -6.44 4.49 3.17
N LEU A 24 -5.91 4.12 1.99
CA LEU A 24 -6.27 2.89 1.30
C LEU A 24 -6.08 1.64 2.17
N PHE A 25 -4.98 1.57 2.93
CA PHE A 25 -4.70 0.45 3.82
C PHE A 25 -5.61 0.44 5.07
N GLY A 26 -6.16 1.58 5.47
CA GLY A 26 -7.13 1.70 6.56
C GLY A 26 -8.50 1.11 6.24
N GLU A 27 -8.84 0.95 4.95
CA GLU A 27 -10.10 0.35 4.50
C GLU A 27 -10.09 -1.19 4.50
N ILE A 28 -8.95 -1.81 4.78
CA ILE A 28 -8.83 -3.27 4.81
C ILE A 28 -9.47 -3.81 6.08
N ASP A 29 -10.37 -4.79 5.94
CA ASP A 29 -10.92 -5.51 7.08
C ASP A 29 -9.87 -6.42 7.75
N VAL A 30 -9.36 -5.94 8.88
CA VAL A 30 -8.33 -6.62 9.69
C VAL A 30 -8.85 -7.85 10.45
N GLN A 31 -10.16 -8.11 10.46
CA GLN A 31 -10.69 -9.37 11.02
C GLN A 31 -10.36 -10.57 10.12
N TYR A 32 -10.24 -10.34 8.82
CA TYR A 32 -10.05 -11.40 7.82
C TYR A 32 -8.71 -11.31 7.07
N GLN A 33 -7.99 -10.19 7.21
CA GLN A 33 -6.71 -9.94 6.52
C GLN A 33 -5.67 -9.39 7.50
N ASP A 34 -4.39 -9.67 7.25
CA ASP A 34 -3.31 -9.05 8.01
C ASP A 34 -2.81 -7.80 7.31
N VAL A 35 -2.63 -6.71 8.07
CA VAL A 35 -2.06 -5.46 7.59
C VAL A 35 -0.84 -5.08 8.42
N ARG A 36 0.27 -4.74 7.77
CA ARG A 36 1.48 -4.25 8.42
C ARG A 36 2.00 -3.00 7.72
N ILE A 37 2.22 -1.93 8.47
CA ILE A 37 2.81 -0.69 7.99
C ILE A 37 4.21 -0.57 8.58
N TYR A 38 5.17 -0.23 7.74
CA TYR A 38 6.58 -0.07 8.11
C TYR A 38 7.07 1.31 7.70
N VAL A 39 7.78 1.99 8.59
CA VAL A 39 8.30 3.35 8.39
C VAL A 39 9.82 3.33 8.37
N ALA A 40 10.42 3.93 7.33
CA ALA A 40 11.87 4.03 7.21
C ALA A 40 12.45 4.85 8.38
N GLY A 41 13.54 4.37 8.96
CA GLY A 41 14.19 4.97 10.14
C GLY A 41 13.64 4.45 11.47
N ALA A 42 12.38 3.98 11.51
CA ALA A 42 11.78 3.38 12.70
C ALA A 42 11.84 1.84 12.66
N ASP A 43 11.33 1.24 11.58
CA ASP A 43 11.22 -0.23 11.45
C ASP A 43 12.33 -0.85 10.60
N PHE A 44 12.89 -0.08 9.66
CA PHE A 44 13.94 -0.53 8.74
C PHE A 44 14.81 0.65 8.29
N ARG A 45 16.03 0.39 7.82
CA ARG A 45 16.87 1.46 7.25
C ARG A 45 16.44 1.73 5.81
N LEU A 46 16.48 3.00 5.40
CA LEU A 46 16.11 3.40 4.03
C LEU A 46 16.90 2.61 2.95
N ILE A 47 18.17 2.31 3.21
CA ILE A 47 19.04 1.53 2.31
C ILE A 47 18.57 0.08 2.11
N ASP A 48 17.78 -0.45 3.04
CA ASP A 48 17.26 -1.82 2.99
C ASP A 48 15.93 -1.89 2.20
N ALA A 49 15.41 -0.74 1.76
CA ALA A 49 14.20 -0.68 0.94
C ALA A 49 14.42 -1.40 -0.40
N LYS A 50 13.54 -2.35 -0.73
CA LYS A 50 13.62 -3.09 -2.00
C LYS A 50 13.15 -2.29 -3.21
N HIS A 51 12.35 -1.26 -2.97
CA HIS A 51 11.74 -0.41 -3.99
C HIS A 51 11.66 1.04 -3.50
N PRO A 52 11.51 2.02 -4.42
CA PRO A 52 11.22 3.40 -4.05
C PRO A 52 9.97 3.49 -3.17
N LEU A 53 10.05 4.26 -2.09
CA LEU A 53 8.96 4.50 -1.14
C LEU A 53 8.07 5.67 -1.62
N PRO A 54 6.75 5.66 -1.31
CA PRO A 54 6.03 4.55 -0.69
C PRO A 54 5.77 3.40 -1.66
N TYR A 55 5.71 2.18 -1.15
CA TYR A 55 5.26 1.02 -1.94
C TYR A 55 4.54 -0.02 -1.08
N ALA A 56 3.71 -0.82 -1.73
CA ALA A 56 3.00 -1.90 -1.10
C ALA A 56 3.33 -3.27 -1.69
N VAL A 57 3.24 -4.29 -0.84
CA VAL A 57 3.45 -5.69 -1.17
C VAL A 57 2.27 -6.49 -0.67
N MET A 58 1.75 -7.38 -1.51
CA MET A 58 0.70 -8.33 -1.14
C MET A 58 1.29 -9.75 -1.15
N ILE A 59 0.97 -10.52 -0.11
CA ILE A 59 1.28 -11.96 -0.03
C ILE A 59 -0.05 -12.71 -0.07
N ASP A 60 -0.29 -13.42 -1.18
CA ASP A 60 -1.48 -14.22 -1.36
C ASP A 60 -1.40 -15.56 -0.60
N HIS A 61 -2.55 -16.20 -0.45
CA HIS A 61 -2.67 -17.49 0.21
C HIS A 61 -1.82 -18.56 -0.48
N GLY A 62 -0.88 -19.15 0.25
CA GLY A 62 0.04 -20.17 -0.27
C GLY A 62 1.33 -19.62 -0.88
N GLU A 63 1.48 -18.29 -1.00
CA GLU A 63 2.74 -17.67 -1.39
C GLU A 63 3.61 -17.36 -0.15
N THR A 64 4.92 -17.57 -0.28
CA THR A 64 5.91 -17.22 0.76
C THR A 64 6.61 -15.88 0.48
N LYS A 65 6.56 -15.42 -0.77
CA LYS A 65 7.17 -14.16 -1.22
C LYS A 65 6.08 -13.21 -1.68
N GLY A 66 6.05 -12.02 -1.09
CA GLY A 66 5.14 -10.98 -1.54
C GLY A 66 5.56 -10.34 -2.86
N LYS A 67 4.57 -9.91 -3.65
CA LYS A 67 4.77 -9.18 -4.89
C LYS A 67 4.44 -7.71 -4.69
N LYS A 68 5.31 -6.81 -5.20
CA LYS A 68 5.01 -5.37 -5.25
C LYS A 68 3.77 -5.15 -6.12
N LYS A 69 2.85 -4.33 -5.65
CA LYS A 69 1.66 -3.91 -6.39
C LYS A 69 1.68 -2.40 -6.63
N SER A 70 1.09 -1.97 -7.75
CA SER A 70 0.82 -0.54 -7.97
C SER A 70 -0.32 -0.08 -7.07
N PHE A 71 -0.47 1.25 -6.92
CA PHE A 71 -1.60 1.82 -6.19
C PHE A 71 -2.93 1.38 -6.79
N GLU A 72 -3.06 1.43 -8.11
CA GLU A 72 -4.28 1.04 -8.83
C GLU A 72 -4.64 -0.43 -8.61
N ASN A 73 -3.63 -1.31 -8.61
CA ASN A 73 -3.87 -2.73 -8.35
C ASN A 73 -4.30 -2.96 -6.89
N MET A 74 -3.71 -2.26 -5.92
CA MET A 74 -4.13 -2.36 -4.52
C MET A 74 -5.51 -1.76 -4.30
N TYR A 75 -5.82 -0.62 -4.91
CA TYR A 75 -7.13 0.02 -4.85
C TYR A 75 -8.22 -0.93 -5.34
N LYS A 76 -8.01 -1.53 -6.52
CA LYS A 76 -8.94 -2.53 -7.07
C LYS A 76 -9.15 -3.69 -6.09
N HIS A 77 -8.07 -4.25 -5.55
CA HIS A 77 -8.17 -5.39 -4.64
C HIS A 77 -8.81 -5.07 -3.28
N ILE A 78 -8.60 -3.87 -2.76
CA ILE A 78 -9.03 -3.48 -1.41
C ILE A 78 -10.43 -2.90 -1.42
N LEU A 79 -10.83 -2.17 -2.46
CA LEU A 79 -12.10 -1.44 -2.50
C LEU A 79 -13.12 -2.04 -3.47
N ILE A 80 -12.70 -2.40 -4.68
CA ILE A 80 -13.62 -2.91 -5.71
C ILE A 80 -13.92 -4.39 -5.45
N ASP A 81 -12.87 -5.22 -5.38
CA ASP A 81 -13.00 -6.67 -5.22
C ASP A 81 -13.61 -7.05 -3.84
N SER A 82 -13.54 -6.16 -2.85
CA SER A 82 -14.15 -6.33 -1.53
C SER A 82 -15.59 -5.83 -1.45
N GLY A 83 -16.07 -5.13 -2.48
CA GLY A 83 -17.41 -4.52 -2.51
C GLY A 83 -17.58 -3.25 -1.68
N ILE A 84 -16.48 -2.60 -1.24
CA ILE A 84 -16.54 -1.31 -0.54
C ILE A 84 -16.89 -0.17 -1.52
N ALA A 85 -16.36 -0.22 -2.75
CA ALA A 85 -16.67 0.71 -3.82
C ALA A 85 -17.47 0.00 -4.92
N GLU A 86 -18.60 0.58 -5.33
CA GLU A 86 -19.50 0.04 -6.36
C GLU A 86 -19.13 0.49 -7.79
N ASP A 87 -18.31 1.53 -7.92
CA ASP A 87 -17.93 2.11 -9.22
C ASP A 87 -16.49 1.73 -9.59
N ASP A 88 -16.27 1.34 -10.85
CA ASP A 88 -14.97 0.88 -11.38
C ASP A 88 -13.92 2.01 -11.50
N TYR A 89 -14.20 3.18 -10.92
CA TYR A 89 -13.29 4.32 -10.94
C TYR A 89 -12.08 4.05 -10.04
N ILE A 90 -10.91 3.91 -10.67
CA ILE A 90 -9.62 3.75 -10.00
C ILE A 90 -8.84 5.06 -10.11
N PRO A 91 -8.62 5.81 -9.01
CA PRO A 91 -7.76 6.97 -9.00
C PRO A 91 -6.33 6.57 -9.40
N LYS A 92 -5.81 7.12 -10.50
CA LYS A 92 -4.42 6.91 -10.92
C LYS A 92 -3.47 7.65 -9.97
N ASP A 93 -2.27 7.11 -9.78
CA ASP A 93 -1.23 7.76 -8.96
C ASP A 93 -0.33 8.70 -9.79
N TYR A 94 -0.51 8.72 -11.11
CA TYR A 94 0.16 9.65 -12.02
C TYR A 94 -0.68 10.94 -12.15
N ASP A 95 -0.39 11.97 -11.34
CA ASP A 95 -0.50 13.39 -11.75
C ASP A 95 -0.14 14.40 -10.64
N LEU A 96 0.94 14.16 -9.90
CA LEU A 96 1.62 15.24 -9.15
C LEU A 96 3.14 15.22 -9.38
N LYS A 97 3.57 15.07 -10.64
CA LYS A 97 4.81 15.77 -11.03
C LYS A 97 4.41 17.24 -11.19
N ARG A 98 4.53 18.02 -10.10
CA ARG A 98 4.56 19.48 -10.27
C ARG A 98 5.71 19.80 -11.24
N PRO A 99 5.50 20.63 -12.26
CA PRO A 99 6.60 21.16 -13.07
C PRO A 99 7.60 21.95 -12.22
#